data_AF-A0A5B1R280-F1
#
_entry.id   AF-A0A5B1R280-F1
#
_cell.length_a   1.000
_cell.length_b   1.000
_cell.length_c   1.000
_cell.angle_alpha   90.00
_cell.angle_beta   90.00
_cell.angle_gamma   90.00
#
_symmetry.space_group_name_H-M   'P 1'
#
loop_
_entity.id
_entity.type
_entity.pdbx_description
1 polymer ?
#
loop_
_entity_poly.entity_id
_entity_poly.type
_entity_poly.pdbx_seq_one_letter_code
_entity_poly.pdbx_strand_id
1 'polypeptide(L)'
;MDSDFPKRNILSPHDKAELSQIWKADKRTPSIQSRRAWAKARNLNAGPVHNWFQRAKNKLRRSGAPVPEDQYDLPVDFPSTPRRQ
;
A
#
# COMPACT_ATOMS: atom_id res chain seq x y z
N MET A 1 6.41 4.44 -24.72
CA MET A 1 7.76 4.52 -24.12
C MET A 1 7.58 4.74 -22.63
N ASP A 2 7.13 3.71 -21.92
CA ASP A 2 6.85 3.77 -20.49
C ASP A 2 8.17 3.62 -19.75
N SER A 3 8.74 4.77 -19.38
CA SER A 3 10.10 4.88 -18.85
C SER A 3 10.39 3.88 -17.74
N ASP A 4 11.33 2.97 -18.04
CA ASP A 4 11.89 1.92 -17.18
C ASP A 4 12.87 2.54 -16.16
N PHE A 5 12.40 3.49 -15.36
CA PHE A 5 13.19 3.98 -14.25
C PHE A 5 13.28 2.89 -13.17
N PRO A 6 14.46 2.61 -12.60
CA PRO A 6 14.61 1.62 -11.55
C PRO A 6 13.77 2.04 -10.33
N LYS A 7 12.60 1.42 -10.19
CA LYS A 7 11.71 1.67 -9.07
C LYS A 7 12.37 1.18 -7.79
N ARG A 8 12.21 1.94 -6.71
CA ARG A 8 12.87 1.60 -5.45
C ARG A 8 12.26 0.31 -4.88
N ASN A 9 13.13 -0.62 -4.47
CA ASN A 9 12.77 -1.89 -3.82
C ASN A 9 12.69 -1.80 -2.29
N ILE A 10 12.83 -0.60 -1.73
CA ILE A 10 12.89 -0.38 -0.28
C ILE A 10 11.82 0.64 0.09
N LEU A 11 10.95 0.25 1.03
CA LEU A 11 10.00 1.18 1.64
C LEU A 11 10.76 2.09 2.60
N SER A 12 10.70 3.40 2.35
CA SER A 12 11.23 4.39 3.28
C SER A 12 10.40 4.40 4.58
N PRO A 13 10.92 4.98 5.68
CA PRO A 13 10.15 5.18 6.89
C PRO A 13 8.84 5.94 6.65
N HIS A 14 8.84 6.92 5.73
CA HIS A 14 7.65 7.66 5.32
C HIS A 14 6.62 6.76 4.65
N ASP A 15 7.04 5.95 3.66
CA ASP A 15 6.16 5.01 2.97
C ASP A 15 5.51 4.02 3.95
N LYS A 16 6.29 3.53 4.94
CA LYS A 16 5.78 2.63 5.99
C LYS A 16 4.77 3.32 6.91
N ALA A 17 4.98 4.60 7.22
CA ALA A 17 4.07 5.38 8.04
C ALA A 17 2.72 5.59 7.31
N GLU A 18 2.76 5.95 6.02
CA GLU A 18 1.56 6.07 5.19
C GLU A 18 0.82 4.74 5.09
N LEU A 19 1.51 3.64 4.76
CA LEU A 19 0.92 2.31 4.71
C LEU A 19 0.29 1.92 6.05
N SER A 20 0.94 2.27 7.17
CA SER A 20 0.38 2.03 8.50
C SER A 20 -0.86 2.87 8.80
N GLN A 21 -0.94 4.10 8.32
CA GLN A 21 -2.13 4.94 8.47
C GLN A 21 -3.28 4.37 7.65
N ILE A 22 -3.02 3.99 6.39
CA ILE A 22 -4.00 3.35 5.52
C ILE A 22 -4.52 2.06 6.17
N TRP A 23 -3.64 1.23 6.70
CA TRP A 23 -4.03 -0.01 7.39
C TRP A 23 -4.80 0.21 8.70
N LYS A 24 -4.54 1.32 9.40
CA LYS A 24 -5.32 1.69 10.60
C LYS A 24 -6.74 2.11 10.23
N ALA A 25 -6.89 2.85 9.13
CA ALA A 25 -8.19 3.25 8.61
C ALA A 25 -8.97 2.05 8.04
N ASP A 26 -8.29 1.20 7.26
CA ASP A 26 -8.86 -0.02 6.68
C ASP A 26 -7.88 -1.20 6.82
N LYS A 27 -8.27 -2.18 7.63
CA LYS A 27 -7.47 -3.39 7.91
C LYS A 27 -7.60 -4.47 6.82
N ARG A 28 -8.12 -4.13 5.64
CA ARG A 28 -8.27 -5.02 4.49
C ARG A 28 -7.02 -5.07 3.63
N THR A 29 -6.83 -6.20 2.95
CA THR A 29 -5.72 -6.34 2.00
C THR A 29 -6.15 -5.82 0.63
N PRO A 30 -5.42 -4.85 0.06
CA PRO A 30 -5.76 -4.30 -1.26
C PRO A 30 -5.49 -5.26 -2.42
N SER A 31 -6.21 -5.05 -3.52
CA SER A 31 -5.99 -5.74 -4.80
C SER A 31 -4.55 -5.60 -5.31
N ILE A 32 -4.11 -6.52 -6.19
CA ILE A 32 -2.77 -6.46 -6.80
C ILE A 32 -2.63 -5.19 -7.65
N GLN A 33 -3.69 -4.80 -8.38
CA GLN A 33 -3.69 -3.62 -9.24
C GLN A 33 -3.53 -2.34 -8.42
N SER A 34 -4.29 -2.21 -7.33
CA SER A 34 -4.20 -1.07 -6.43
C SER A 34 -2.84 -0.91 -5.76
N ARG A 35 -2.21 -2.03 -5.33
CA ARG A 35 -0.83 -1.99 -4.79
C ARG A 35 0.17 -1.50 -5.83
N ARG A 36 0.01 -1.93 -7.09
CA ARG A 36 0.85 -1.46 -8.20
C ARG A 36 0.64 0.02 -8.48
N ALA A 37 -0.60 0.51 -8.43
CA ALA A 37 -0.91 1.92 -8.63
C ALA A 37 -0.34 2.81 -7.51
N TRP A 38 -0.50 2.40 -6.24
CA TRP A 38 0.10 3.10 -5.09
C TRP A 38 1.63 3.13 -5.17
N ALA A 39 2.24 2.01 -5.55
CA ALA A 39 3.68 1.93 -5.75
C ALA A 39 4.14 2.80 -6.93
N LYS A 40 3.40 2.80 -8.05
CA LYS A 40 3.68 3.64 -9.22
C LYS A 40 3.65 5.13 -8.87
N ALA A 41 2.66 5.58 -8.11
CA ALA A 41 2.55 6.97 -7.66
C ALA A 41 3.75 7.44 -6.81
N ARG A 42 4.44 6.52 -6.13
CA ARG A 42 5.60 6.81 -5.25
C ARG A 42 6.94 6.39 -5.84
N ASN A 43 6.96 6.01 -7.12
CA ASN A 43 8.12 5.46 -7.82
C ASN A 43 8.77 4.25 -7.09
N LEU A 44 7.91 3.37 -6.57
CA LEU A 44 8.25 2.15 -5.82
C LEU A 44 7.88 0.90 -6.62
N ASN A 45 8.58 -0.19 -6.35
CA ASN A 45 8.14 -1.51 -6.81
C ASN A 45 6.98 -2.03 -5.96
N ALA A 46 6.10 -2.81 -6.60
CA ALA A 46 4.95 -3.40 -5.92
C ALA A 46 5.33 -4.53 -4.94
N GLY A 47 6.50 -5.14 -5.10
CA GLY A 47 6.98 -6.25 -4.25
C GLY A 47 7.11 -5.87 -2.76
N PRO A 48 7.84 -4.79 -2.42
CA PRO A 48 7.93 -4.30 -1.04
C PRO A 48 6.57 -3.96 -0.42
N VAL A 49 5.69 -3.33 -1.20
CA VAL A 49 4.31 -3.00 -0.78
C VAL A 49 3.51 -4.28 -0.52
N HIS A 50 3.60 -5.27 -1.41
CA HIS A 50 2.98 -6.59 -1.23
C HIS A 50 3.44 -7.25 0.07
N ASN A 51 4.76 -7.31 0.30
CA ASN A 51 5.34 -7.92 1.49
C ASN A 51 4.89 -7.22 2.78
N TRP A 52 4.76 -5.89 2.74
CA TRP A 52 4.25 -5.12 3.87
C TRP A 52 2.80 -5.48 4.21
N PHE A 53 1.90 -5.52 3.23
CA PHE A 53 0.50 -5.90 3.45
C PHE A 53 0.35 -7.35 3.90
N GLN A 54 1.16 -8.28 3.38
CA GLN A 54 1.18 -9.67 3.87
C GLN A 54 1.57 -9.74 5.35
N ARG A 55 2.58 -8.97 5.77
CA ARG A 55 2.98 -8.87 7.18
C ARG A 55 1.87 -8.28 8.04
N ALA A 56 1.18 -7.23 7.55
CA ALA A 56 0.06 -6.61 8.26
C ALA A 56 -1.13 -7.57 8.41
N LYS A 57 -1.50 -8.29 7.35
CA LYS A 57 -2.51 -9.36 7.36
C LYS A 57 -2.15 -10.48 8.33
N ASN A 58 -0.90 -10.96 8.31
CA ASN A 58 -0.44 -11.98 9.24
C ASN A 58 -0.47 -11.51 10.69
N LYS A 59 -0.15 -10.24 10.96
CA LYS A 59 -0.26 -9.64 12.30
C LYS A 59 -1.72 -9.61 12.76
N LEU A 60 -2.66 -9.23 11.89
CA LEU A 60 -4.10 -9.23 12.18
C LEU A 60 -4.64 -10.64 12.44
N ARG A 61 -4.21 -11.62 11.64
CA ARG A 61 -4.55 -13.03 11.83
C ARG A 61 -4.04 -13.56 13.18
N ARG A 62 -2.83 -13.17 13.58
CA ARG A 62 -2.24 -13.52 14.88
C ARG A 62 -2.94 -12.84 16.06
N SER A 63 -3.54 -11.66 15.86
CA SER A 63 -4.34 -11.01 16.90
C SER A 63 -5.75 -11.59 17.05
N GLY A 64 -6.08 -12.68 16.32
CA GLY A 64 -7.41 -13.31 16.38
C GLY A 64 -8.52 -12.48 15.75
N ALA A 65 -8.19 -11.42 15.01
CA ALA A 65 -9.17 -10.59 14.34
C ALA A 65 -9.58 -11.26 13.00
N PRO A 66 -10.87 -11.18 12.63
CA PRO A 66 -11.33 -11.72 11.35
C PRO A 66 -10.60 -10.97 10.23
N VAL A 67 -9.90 -11.73 9.39
CA VAL A 67 -9.28 -11.17 8.19
C VAL A 67 -10.37 -11.16 7.12
N PRO A 68 -10.81 -9.98 6.66
CA PRO A 68 -11.74 -9.94 5.55
C PRO A 68 -11.06 -10.54 4.33
N GLU A 69 -11.68 -11.52 3.70
CA GLU A 69 -11.22 -12.08 2.41
C GLU A 69 -11.53 -11.14 1.24
N ASP A 70 -12.30 -10.09 1.53
CA ASP A 70 -12.68 -9.04 0.60
C ASP A 70 -11.45 -8.23 0.14
N GLN A 71 -11.28 -8.14 -1.17
CA GLN A 71 -10.20 -7.38 -1.81
C GLN A 71 -10.74 -6.00 -2.16
N TYR A 72 -10.25 -4.97 -1.49
CA TYR A 72 -10.62 -3.58 -1.80
C TYR A 72 -9.60 -2.94 -2.74
N ASP A 73 -10.03 -1.94 -3.52
CA ASP A 73 -9.12 -1.09 -4.25
C ASP A 73 -8.57 0.01 -3.34
N LEU A 74 -7.26 -0.03 -3.12
CA LEU A 74 -6.58 0.95 -2.29
C LEU A 74 -6.77 2.32 -2.93
N PRO A 75 -7.32 3.31 -2.19
CA PRO A 75 -7.40 4.67 -2.71
C PRO A 75 -5.97 5.16 -2.96
N VAL A 76 -5.60 5.19 -4.24
CA VAL A 76 -4.36 5.80 -4.74
C VAL A 76 -4.41 7.33 -4.51
N ASP A 77 -5.62 7.82 -4.28
CA ASP A 77 -6.04 9.21 -4.14
C ASP A 77 -6.17 9.68 -2.68
N PHE A 78 -5.48 9.08 -1.69
CA PHE A 78 -5.24 9.85 -0.46
C PHE A 78 -4.33 11.02 -0.86
N PRO A 79 -4.89 12.23 -1.03
CA PRO A 79 -4.10 13.32 -1.54
C PRO A 79 -3.23 13.76 -0.38
N SER A 80 -1.94 13.97 -0.63
CA SER A 80 -1.21 15.01 0.09
C SER A 80 -1.86 16.34 -0.31
N THR A 81 -3.06 16.62 0.22
CA THR A 81 -3.86 17.83 -0.04
C THR A 81 -4.28 17.96 -1.52
N PRO A 82 -5.48 18.45 -1.85
CA PRO A 82 -5.66 19.03 -3.17
C PRO A 82 -4.63 20.14 -3.30
N ARG A 83 -3.64 20.00 -4.20
CA ARG A 83 -2.80 21.12 -4.60
C ARG A 83 -3.71 22.07 -5.37
N ARG A 84 -4.40 22.92 -4.61
CA ARG A 84 -5.06 24.11 -5.09
C ARG A 84 -3.94 25.07 -5.50
N GLN A 85 -4.14 25.67 -6.67
CA GLN A 85 -3.29 26.60 -7.43
C GLN A 85 -2.27 25.97 -8.38
#